data_AF-A0A6G3BZF1-F1
#
_entry.id   AF-A0A6G3BZF1-F1
#
_cell.length_a   1.000
_cell.length_b   1.000
_cell.length_c   1.000
_cell.angle_alpha   90.00
_cell.angle_beta   90.00
_cell.angle_gamma   90.00
#
_symmetry.space_group_name_H-M   'P 1'
#
loop_
_entity.id
_entity.type
_entity.pdbx_description
1 polymer ?
#
loop_
_entity_poly.entity_id
_entity_poly.type
_entity_poly.pdbx_seq_one_letter_code
_entity_poly.pdbx_strand_id
1 'polypeptide(L)'
;MSGLVVVGVDGSASSLAAVEVAAREARLRGAGLRVVHAFVWPAMHVPLEPSPLGPSEGGLRNMVDRLVTEAVERARAVAPDVDTSHVVVTAEPLTVLEAQSRAAELVVVGSRGMGGFVGLLVGSTAVHLAAHGSCPVLVVRERPHADGPIVLGVDGSAAGQKAVDFAFAEAALRDAPLVALHTWTTWNAPMPAPQDPSMPYANPPGALAEGEERLLSEALAGHQERHPGVPVEHKVVHGGTRESLIEASRSAQLMVVGARGRGGFAGLVLGSVSQALLHHAHCPVAVVRGAVERH
;
A
#
# COMPACT_ATOMS: atom_id res chain seq x y z
N MET A 1 2.88 21.12 11.71
CA MET A 1 1.49 20.68 11.46
C MET A 1 1.48 19.18 11.71
N SER A 2 0.52 18.67 12.48
CA SER A 2 0.37 17.21 12.67
C SER A 2 0.10 16.56 11.32
N GLY A 3 0.58 15.32 11.15
CA GLY A 3 0.30 14.50 9.96
C GLY A 3 -1.19 14.22 9.79
N LEU A 4 -1.57 13.73 8.61
CA LEU A 4 -2.95 13.37 8.31
C LEU A 4 -3.02 11.98 7.66
N VAL A 5 -3.73 11.07 8.31
CA VAL A 5 -4.14 9.80 7.73
C VAL A 5 -5.55 9.96 7.16
N VAL A 6 -5.74 9.55 5.91
CA VAL A 6 -7.03 9.57 5.22
C VAL A 6 -7.52 8.15 5.02
N VAL A 7 -8.81 7.89 5.27
CA VAL A 7 -9.45 6.60 4.95
C VAL A 7 -10.67 6.79 4.08
N GLY A 8 -10.74 6.04 2.98
CA GLY A 8 -11.92 6.00 2.10
C GLY A 8 -12.95 5.00 2.62
N VAL A 9 -14.19 5.42 2.78
CA VAL A 9 -15.29 4.56 3.23
C VAL A 9 -16.43 4.48 2.24
N ASP A 10 -16.95 3.28 2.04
CA ASP A 10 -18.11 3.03 1.18
C ASP A 10 -19.17 2.19 1.89
N GLY A 11 -19.00 1.89 3.19
CA GLY A 11 -19.97 1.10 3.97
C GLY A 11 -19.81 -0.42 3.82
N SER A 12 -18.90 -0.88 2.96
CA SER A 12 -18.54 -2.29 2.92
C SER A 12 -17.77 -2.70 4.19
N ALA A 13 -17.87 -3.97 4.58
CA ALA A 13 -17.12 -4.52 5.72
C ALA A 13 -15.60 -4.30 5.59
N SER A 14 -15.06 -4.40 4.38
CA SER A 14 -13.64 -4.14 4.13
C SER A 14 -13.27 -2.67 4.30
N SER A 15 -14.15 -1.73 3.96
CA SER A 15 -13.91 -0.30 4.22
C SER A 15 -13.96 0.03 5.70
N LEU A 16 -14.86 -0.60 6.46
CA LEU A 16 -14.96 -0.42 7.91
C LEU A 16 -13.76 -1.01 8.65
N ALA A 17 -13.27 -2.18 8.23
CA ALA A 17 -12.00 -2.73 8.71
C ALA A 17 -10.82 -1.79 8.39
N ALA A 18 -10.87 -1.10 7.24
CA ALA A 18 -9.86 -0.12 6.88
C ALA A 18 -9.90 1.12 7.78
N VAL A 19 -11.07 1.52 8.29
CA VAL A 19 -11.19 2.60 9.28
C VAL A 19 -10.50 2.24 10.59
N GLU A 20 -10.69 1.02 11.07
CA GLU A 20 -10.02 0.57 12.30
C GLU A 20 -8.49 0.54 12.15
N VAL A 21 -8.00 0.10 10.99
CA VAL A 21 -6.56 0.14 10.69
C VAL A 21 -6.08 1.59 10.59
N ALA A 22 -6.79 2.46 9.87
CA ALA A 22 -6.44 3.87 9.74
C ALA A 22 -6.39 4.60 11.08
N ALA A 23 -7.28 4.28 12.01
CA ALA A 23 -7.26 4.82 13.36
C ALA A 23 -6.01 4.38 14.15
N ARG A 24 -5.61 3.10 14.03
CA ARG A 24 -4.35 2.61 14.61
C ARG A 24 -3.13 3.30 13.99
N GLU A 25 -3.11 3.44 12.67
CA GLU A 25 -2.04 4.15 11.95
C GLU A 25 -1.93 5.62 12.37
N ALA A 26 -3.05 6.32 12.47
CA ALA A 26 -3.09 7.71 12.92
C ALA A 26 -2.53 7.85 14.34
N ARG A 27 -2.92 6.95 15.25
CA ARG A 27 -2.40 6.93 16.62
C ARG A 27 -0.89 6.65 16.66
N LEU A 28 -0.42 5.64 15.93
CA LEU A 28 1.01 5.29 15.85
C LEU A 28 1.86 6.47 15.36
N ARG A 29 1.33 7.30 14.46
CA ARG A 29 2.03 8.44 13.87
C ARG A 29 1.85 9.75 14.64
N GLY A 30 0.96 9.80 15.63
CA GLY A 30 0.53 11.05 16.25
C GLY A 30 -0.16 12.01 15.26
N ALA A 31 -0.86 11.45 14.27
CA ALA A 31 -1.54 12.15 13.20
C ALA A 31 -3.06 12.24 13.44
N GLY A 32 -3.71 13.20 12.78
CA GLY A 32 -5.17 13.23 12.72
C GLY A 32 -5.72 12.18 11.74
N LEU A 33 -6.97 11.77 11.94
CA LEU A 33 -7.68 10.88 11.03
C LEU A 33 -8.79 11.64 10.31
N ARG A 34 -8.88 11.46 8.98
CA ARG A 34 -10.01 11.93 8.18
C ARG A 34 -10.69 10.78 7.46
N VAL A 35 -11.95 10.56 7.82
CA VAL A 35 -12.86 9.64 7.14
C VAL A 35 -13.48 10.33 5.93
N VAL A 36 -13.31 9.76 4.73
CA VAL A 36 -13.80 10.35 3.48
C VAL A 36 -14.81 9.41 2.83
N HIS A 37 -16.04 9.88 2.68
CA HIS A 37 -17.05 9.23 1.86
C HIS A 37 -17.31 10.08 0.62
N ALA A 38 -17.27 9.45 -0.55
CA ALA A 38 -17.58 10.10 -1.81
C ALA A 38 -18.57 9.25 -2.60
N PHE A 39 -19.52 9.91 -3.27
CA PHE A 39 -20.53 9.24 -4.06
C PHE A 39 -21.00 10.09 -5.24
N VAL A 40 -21.38 9.41 -6.32
CA VAL A 40 -21.95 10.05 -7.51
C VAL A 40 -23.47 10.04 -7.41
N TRP A 41 -24.03 11.17 -6.99
CA TRP A 41 -25.48 11.34 -6.79
C TRP A 41 -26.33 11.00 -8.04
N PRO A 42 -26.05 11.55 -9.24
CA PRO A 42 -26.90 11.32 -10.41
C PRO A 42 -26.90 9.87 -10.92
N ALA A 43 -25.85 9.11 -10.62
CA ALA A 43 -25.72 7.72 -11.06
C ALA A 43 -26.54 6.74 -10.20
N MET A 44 -26.89 7.13 -8.98
CA MET A 44 -27.53 6.24 -8.00
C MET A 44 -29.05 6.15 -8.18
N HIS A 45 -29.67 7.03 -8.98
CA HIS A 45 -31.12 7.03 -9.29
C HIS A 45 -32.05 6.94 -8.07
N VAL A 46 -31.60 7.41 -6.90
CA VAL A 46 -32.38 7.41 -5.64
C VAL A 46 -32.80 8.85 -5.27
N PRO A 47 -33.86 9.05 -4.46
CA PRO A 47 -34.21 10.36 -3.89
C PRO A 47 -33.31 10.78 -2.71
N LEU A 48 -32.94 12.06 -2.65
CA LEU A 48 -31.95 12.59 -1.69
C LEU A 48 -32.53 12.59 -0.28
N GLU A 49 -33.78 13.05 -0.22
CA GLU A 49 -34.61 13.11 0.96
C GLU A 49 -35.48 11.85 1.08
N PRO A 50 -35.98 11.54 2.30
CA PRO A 50 -36.95 10.48 2.49
C PRO A 50 -38.15 10.66 1.56
N SER A 51 -38.67 9.55 1.04
CA SER A 51 -39.95 9.59 0.32
C SER A 51 -41.05 10.02 1.30
N PRO A 52 -41.96 10.92 0.91
CA PRO A 52 -43.12 11.28 1.74
C PRO A 52 -44.01 10.07 2.10
N LEU A 53 -43.91 8.99 1.31
CA LEU A 53 -44.64 7.73 1.50
C LEU A 53 -43.75 6.60 2.04
N GLY A 54 -42.47 6.87 2.29
CA GLY A 54 -41.49 5.90 2.80
C GLY A 54 -41.15 6.13 4.27
N PRO A 55 -40.27 5.30 4.86
CA PRO A 55 -39.76 5.53 6.20
C PRO A 55 -39.09 6.91 6.28
N SER A 56 -39.31 7.64 7.38
CA SER A 56 -38.66 8.94 7.64
C SER A 56 -37.13 8.85 7.66
N GLU A 57 -36.60 7.67 7.95
CA GLU A 57 -35.17 7.35 7.93
C GLU A 57 -34.64 6.91 6.55
N GLY A 58 -35.49 6.96 5.51
CA GLY A 58 -35.12 6.69 4.13
C GLY A 58 -34.32 7.84 3.50
N GLY A 59 -34.03 7.71 2.20
CA GLY A 59 -33.27 8.72 1.45
C GLY A 59 -31.75 8.56 1.57
N LEU A 60 -31.03 9.00 0.55
CA LEU A 60 -29.57 8.81 0.51
C LEU A 60 -28.85 9.60 1.60
N ARG A 61 -29.33 10.80 1.95
CA ARG A 61 -28.67 11.62 2.99
C ARG A 61 -28.58 10.88 4.33
N ASN A 62 -29.70 10.32 4.80
CA ASN A 62 -29.73 9.52 6.03
C ASN A 62 -28.85 8.26 5.94
N MET A 63 -28.78 7.64 4.76
CA MET A 63 -27.90 6.49 4.53
C MET A 63 -26.42 6.88 4.63
N VAL A 64 -26.02 7.99 4.01
CA VAL A 64 -24.65 8.52 4.05
C VAL A 64 -24.28 8.95 5.47
N ASP A 65 -25.17 9.66 6.15
CA ASP A 65 -24.94 10.13 7.52
C ASP A 65 -24.75 8.94 8.47
N ARG A 66 -25.57 7.88 8.36
CA ARG A 66 -25.38 6.64 9.13
C ARG A 66 -24.04 5.97 8.84
N LEU A 67 -23.69 5.81 7.56
CA LEU A 67 -22.44 5.17 7.15
C LEU A 67 -21.22 5.90 7.72
N VAL A 68 -21.19 7.23 7.61
CA VAL A 68 -20.07 8.04 8.10
C VAL A 68 -20.05 8.08 9.63
N THR A 69 -21.22 8.16 10.28
CA THR A 69 -21.32 8.09 11.74
C THR A 69 -20.76 6.77 12.25
N GLU A 70 -21.17 5.65 11.66
CA GLU A 70 -20.67 4.31 12.03
C GLU A 70 -19.14 4.20 11.85
N ALA A 71 -18.61 4.75 10.74
CA ALA A 71 -17.17 4.77 10.52
C ALA A 71 -16.43 5.60 11.58
N VAL A 72 -16.90 6.81 11.89
CA VAL A 72 -16.29 7.68 12.91
C VAL A 72 -16.36 7.04 14.30
N GLU A 73 -17.48 6.40 14.65
CA GLU A 73 -17.64 5.68 15.91
C GLU A 73 -16.65 4.53 16.02
N ARG A 74 -16.47 3.72 14.97
CA ARG A 74 -15.45 2.66 14.94
C ARG A 74 -14.04 3.20 15.11
N ALA A 75 -13.70 4.29 14.42
CA ALA A 75 -12.39 4.92 14.56
C ALA A 75 -12.12 5.35 16.01
N ARG A 76 -13.08 6.05 16.63
CA ARG A 76 -12.99 6.52 18.02
C ARG A 76 -12.94 5.39 19.03
N ALA A 77 -13.63 4.28 18.77
CA ALA A 77 -13.57 3.11 19.63
C ALA A 77 -12.16 2.47 19.64
N VAL A 78 -11.46 2.50 18.51
CA VAL A 78 -10.11 1.93 18.38
C VAL A 78 -9.01 2.89 18.86
N ALA A 79 -9.16 4.20 18.60
CA ALA A 79 -8.20 5.23 18.96
C ALA A 79 -8.93 6.49 19.46
N PRO A 80 -9.35 6.51 20.75
CA PRO A 80 -10.12 7.63 21.32
C PRO A 80 -9.33 8.94 21.46
N ASP A 81 -8.00 8.84 21.42
CA ASP A 81 -7.04 9.92 21.53
C ASP A 81 -6.72 10.60 20.18
N VAL A 82 -7.18 10.04 19.06
CA VAL A 82 -6.94 10.58 17.71
C VAL A 82 -8.03 11.59 17.34
N ASP A 83 -7.62 12.79 16.92
CA ASP A 83 -8.52 13.78 16.34
C ASP A 83 -9.12 13.23 15.02
N THR A 84 -10.40 12.82 15.10
CA THR A 84 -11.11 12.16 14.01
C THR A 84 -12.15 13.11 13.41
N SER A 85 -11.91 13.49 12.16
CA SER A 85 -12.80 14.28 11.32
C SER A 85 -13.42 13.44 10.20
N HIS A 86 -14.49 13.92 9.59
CA HIS A 86 -15.07 13.30 8.40
C HIS A 86 -15.42 14.33 7.33
N VAL A 87 -15.43 13.89 6.08
CA VAL A 87 -15.84 14.70 4.93
C VAL A 87 -16.70 13.83 3.99
N VAL A 88 -17.84 14.39 3.59
CA VAL A 88 -18.74 13.80 2.59
C VAL A 88 -18.67 14.64 1.32
N VAL A 89 -18.39 14.01 0.18
CA VAL A 89 -18.25 14.70 -1.11
C VAL A 89 -19.16 14.08 -2.17
N THR A 90 -20.00 14.90 -2.80
CA THR A 90 -20.82 14.51 -3.96
C THR A 90 -19.99 14.59 -5.24
N ALA A 91 -19.07 13.65 -5.43
CA ALA A 91 -18.21 13.54 -6.61
C ALA A 91 -17.72 12.10 -6.76
N GLU A 92 -16.96 11.83 -7.83
CA GLU A 92 -16.38 10.51 -8.08
C GLU A 92 -15.34 10.14 -6.98
N PRO A 93 -15.58 9.09 -6.16
CA PRO A 93 -14.60 8.49 -5.25
C PRO A 93 -13.12 8.53 -5.65
N LEU A 94 -12.74 8.09 -6.85
CA LEU A 94 -11.32 8.00 -7.23
C LEU A 94 -10.69 9.38 -7.29
N THR A 95 -11.39 10.34 -7.91
CA THR A 95 -10.95 11.73 -8.00
C THR A 95 -10.82 12.37 -6.62
N VAL A 96 -11.79 12.12 -5.74
CA VAL A 96 -11.80 12.69 -4.38
C VAL A 96 -10.64 12.13 -3.56
N LEU A 97 -10.47 10.80 -3.51
CA LEU A 97 -9.42 10.18 -2.71
C LEU A 97 -8.02 10.49 -3.26
N GLU A 98 -7.86 10.57 -4.58
CA GLU A 98 -6.61 11.02 -5.19
C GLU A 98 -6.29 12.46 -4.78
N ALA A 99 -7.29 13.35 -4.76
CA ALA A 99 -7.10 14.72 -4.28
C ALA A 99 -6.73 14.78 -2.80
N GLN A 100 -7.37 13.97 -1.96
CA GLN A 100 -7.05 13.90 -0.53
C GLN A 100 -5.63 13.35 -0.29
N SER A 101 -5.15 12.44 -1.14
CA SER A 101 -3.79 11.89 -1.05
C SER A 101 -2.67 12.93 -1.17
N ARG A 102 -2.95 14.12 -1.73
CA ARG A 102 -1.96 15.21 -1.85
C ARG A 102 -1.65 15.89 -0.51
N ALA A 103 -2.59 15.83 0.45
CA ALA A 103 -2.45 16.45 1.76
C ALA A 103 -2.29 15.41 2.89
N ALA A 104 -2.28 14.13 2.54
CA ALA A 104 -2.15 13.03 3.49
C ALA A 104 -0.72 12.50 3.51
N GLU A 105 -0.29 12.00 4.67
CA GLU A 105 0.95 11.20 4.77
C GLU A 105 0.69 9.73 4.46
N LEU A 106 -0.55 9.27 4.61
CA LEU A 106 -1.00 7.92 4.33
C LEU A 106 -2.47 7.93 3.90
N VAL A 107 -2.80 7.22 2.82
CA VAL A 107 -4.18 6.89 2.47
C VAL A 107 -4.42 5.42 2.72
N VAL A 108 -5.49 5.10 3.45
CA VAL A 108 -5.90 3.75 3.79
C VAL A 108 -7.20 3.42 3.06
N VAL A 109 -7.26 2.23 2.47
CA VAL A 109 -8.48 1.75 1.80
C VAL A 109 -8.66 0.26 2.05
N GLY A 110 -9.93 -0.18 2.03
CA GLY A 110 -10.25 -1.59 2.01
C GLY A 110 -9.78 -2.27 0.72
N SER A 111 -9.52 -3.57 0.79
CA SER A 111 -9.23 -4.36 -0.41
C SER A 111 -10.44 -4.51 -1.34
N ARG A 112 -11.68 -4.40 -0.83
CA ARG A 112 -12.91 -4.51 -1.63
C ARG A 112 -13.91 -3.44 -1.22
N GLY A 113 -14.82 -3.10 -2.15
CA GLY A 113 -15.91 -2.15 -1.92
C GLY A 113 -17.29 -2.76 -2.19
N MET A 114 -18.34 -1.94 -2.10
CA MET A 114 -19.75 -2.35 -2.28
C MET A 114 -20.06 -2.93 -3.67
N GLY A 115 -19.35 -2.49 -4.71
CA GLY A 115 -19.55 -2.94 -6.10
C GLY A 115 -18.65 -4.11 -6.53
N GLY A 116 -18.02 -4.81 -5.59
CA GLY A 116 -17.10 -5.90 -5.92
C GLY A 116 -17.79 -7.02 -6.71
N PHE A 117 -17.53 -7.10 -8.01
CA PHE A 117 -17.95 -8.24 -8.83
C PHE A 117 -17.50 -9.54 -8.16
N VAL A 118 -18.41 -10.52 -8.07
CA VAL A 118 -18.13 -11.85 -7.53
C VAL A 118 -16.98 -12.46 -8.35
N GLY A 119 -15.78 -12.50 -7.76
CA GLY A 119 -14.55 -13.01 -8.41
C GLY A 119 -13.37 -12.04 -8.43
N LEU A 120 -13.57 -10.74 -8.18
CA LEU A 120 -12.48 -9.75 -8.10
C LEU A 120 -11.91 -9.67 -6.67
N LEU A 121 -10.61 -9.97 -6.54
CA LEU A 121 -9.90 -9.99 -5.24
C LEU A 121 -9.56 -8.59 -4.71
N VAL A 122 -9.61 -7.55 -5.56
CA VAL A 122 -9.25 -6.16 -5.21
C VAL A 122 -10.18 -5.18 -5.91
N GLY A 123 -10.61 -4.14 -5.19
CA GLY A 123 -11.45 -3.05 -5.70
C GLY A 123 -10.68 -2.05 -6.57
N SER A 124 -11.40 -1.41 -7.49
CA SER A 124 -10.85 -0.37 -8.39
C SER A 124 -10.20 0.79 -7.63
N THR A 125 -10.76 1.18 -6.48
CA THR A 125 -10.21 2.27 -5.65
C THR A 125 -8.79 2.00 -5.17
N ALA A 126 -8.51 0.77 -4.70
CA ALA A 126 -7.19 0.41 -4.21
C ALA A 126 -6.16 0.41 -5.34
N VAL A 127 -6.51 -0.14 -6.50
CA VAL A 127 -5.64 -0.17 -7.68
C VAL A 127 -5.39 1.25 -8.21
N HIS A 128 -6.44 2.08 -8.31
CA HIS A 128 -6.33 3.45 -8.77
C HIS A 128 -5.42 4.27 -7.86
N LEU A 129 -5.62 4.21 -6.54
CA LEU A 129 -4.79 4.96 -5.60
C LEU A 129 -3.35 4.47 -5.57
N ALA A 130 -3.10 3.16 -5.64
CA ALA A 130 -1.74 2.63 -5.79
C ALA A 130 -1.04 3.15 -7.06
N ALA A 131 -1.82 3.38 -8.13
CA ALA A 131 -1.34 3.92 -9.39
C ALA A 131 -1.28 5.46 -9.42
N HIS A 132 -2.11 6.21 -8.71
CA HIS A 132 -2.27 7.66 -8.94
C HIS A 132 -2.15 8.51 -7.67
N GLY A 133 -2.12 7.88 -6.50
CA GLY A 133 -1.96 8.56 -5.22
C GLY A 133 -0.67 9.37 -5.14
N SER A 134 -0.69 10.44 -4.33
CA SER A 134 0.46 11.32 -4.11
C SER A 134 1.24 10.98 -2.83
N CYS A 135 0.71 10.07 -2.00
CA CYS A 135 1.33 9.55 -0.78
C CYS A 135 1.32 8.00 -0.80
N PRO A 136 2.00 7.34 0.15
CA PRO A 136 1.83 5.92 0.40
C PRO A 136 0.36 5.51 0.52
N VAL A 137 0.01 4.37 -0.07
CA VAL A 137 -1.36 3.81 -0.02
C VAL A 137 -1.32 2.46 0.67
N LEU A 138 -2.01 2.34 1.80
CA LEU A 138 -2.16 1.10 2.57
C LEU A 138 -3.48 0.42 2.21
N VAL A 139 -3.39 -0.76 1.61
CA VAL A 139 -4.54 -1.58 1.26
C VAL A 139 -4.73 -2.64 2.32
N VAL A 140 -5.87 -2.56 3.01
CA VAL A 140 -6.20 -3.39 4.17
C VAL A 140 -6.75 -4.74 3.72
N ARG A 141 -6.15 -5.80 4.27
CA ARG A 141 -6.49 -7.20 4.01
C ARG A 141 -6.86 -7.88 5.32
N GLU A 142 -7.79 -8.82 5.25
CA GLU A 142 -8.22 -9.62 6.41
C GLU A 142 -7.16 -10.69 6.67
N ARG A 143 -6.48 -10.60 7.84
CA ARG A 143 -5.44 -11.50 8.42
C ARG A 143 -4.00 -10.92 8.50
N PRO A 144 -3.76 -9.78 9.17
CA PRO A 144 -2.40 -9.42 9.54
C PRO A 144 -1.85 -10.39 10.60
N HIS A 145 -0.61 -10.86 10.42
CA HIS A 145 0.17 -11.42 11.52
C HIS A 145 0.72 -10.25 12.33
N ALA A 146 -0.02 -9.78 13.34
CA ALA A 146 0.28 -8.52 14.04
C ALA A 146 1.73 -8.42 14.56
N ASP A 147 2.34 -9.54 14.94
CA ASP A 147 3.70 -9.61 15.48
C ASP A 147 4.75 -10.06 14.43
N GLY A 148 4.36 -10.14 13.16
CA GLY A 148 5.25 -10.52 12.05
C GLY A 148 6.22 -9.41 11.65
N PRO A 149 7.25 -9.66 10.82
CA PRO A 149 8.11 -8.61 10.31
C PRO A 149 7.39 -7.67 9.34
N ILE A 150 7.95 -6.48 9.13
CA ILE A 150 7.72 -5.70 7.92
C ILE A 150 8.52 -6.35 6.80
N VAL A 151 7.90 -6.66 5.67
CA VAL A 151 8.61 -7.18 4.49
C VAL A 151 8.68 -6.08 3.44
N LEU A 152 9.89 -5.75 2.99
CA LEU A 152 10.14 -4.78 1.93
C LEU A 152 10.61 -5.50 0.66
N GLY A 153 9.89 -5.33 -0.44
CA GLY A 153 10.38 -5.74 -1.76
C GLY A 153 11.38 -4.71 -2.31
N VAL A 154 12.63 -5.13 -2.51
CA VAL A 154 13.71 -4.28 -3.02
C VAL A 154 14.06 -4.69 -4.44
N ASP A 155 14.12 -3.71 -5.33
CA ASP A 155 14.56 -3.90 -6.70
C ASP A 155 15.77 -3.03 -7.06
N GLY A 156 16.33 -2.28 -6.10
CA GLY A 156 17.48 -1.39 -6.30
C GLY A 156 17.24 -0.26 -7.31
N SER A 157 15.99 0.04 -7.67
CA SER A 157 15.68 1.19 -8.52
C SER A 157 15.60 2.48 -7.70
N ALA A 158 15.97 3.62 -8.30
CA ALA A 158 15.83 4.92 -7.65
C ALA A 158 14.37 5.23 -7.26
N ALA A 159 13.40 4.78 -8.06
CA ALA A 159 11.98 4.90 -7.76
C ALA A 159 11.57 4.10 -6.50
N GLY A 160 12.27 3.01 -6.20
CA GLY A 160 12.08 2.18 -5.02
C GLY A 160 12.61 2.80 -3.72
N GLN A 161 13.45 3.84 -3.77
CA GLN A 161 14.07 4.40 -2.57
C GLN A 161 13.05 4.93 -1.55
N LYS A 162 11.96 5.55 -2.02
CA LYS A 162 10.88 5.98 -1.12
C LYS A 162 10.19 4.82 -0.41
N ALA A 163 10.13 3.64 -1.04
CA ALA A 163 9.60 2.44 -0.39
C ALA A 163 10.54 1.94 0.72
N VAL A 164 11.86 2.06 0.50
CA VAL A 164 12.86 1.80 1.54
C VAL A 164 12.68 2.75 2.73
N ASP A 165 12.65 4.07 2.49
CA ASP A 165 12.44 5.07 3.54
C ASP A 165 11.15 4.81 4.32
N PHE A 166 10.06 4.53 3.62
CA PHE A 166 8.78 4.20 4.23
C PHE A 166 8.88 2.94 5.09
N ALA A 167 9.45 1.85 4.57
CA ALA A 167 9.54 0.59 5.32
C ALA A 167 10.37 0.70 6.60
N PHE A 168 11.47 1.47 6.59
CA PHE A 168 12.24 1.75 7.81
C PHE A 168 11.44 2.58 8.82
N ALA A 169 10.72 3.60 8.36
CA ALA A 169 9.83 4.37 9.22
C ALA A 169 8.73 3.49 9.83
N GLU A 170 8.11 2.62 9.02
CA GLU A 170 7.09 1.67 9.47
C GLU A 170 7.61 0.66 10.49
N ALA A 171 8.83 0.15 10.29
CA ALA A 171 9.48 -0.77 11.21
C ALA A 171 9.82 -0.09 12.54
N ALA A 172 10.36 1.13 12.50
CA ALA A 172 10.66 1.92 13.69
C ALA A 172 9.39 2.30 14.47
N LEU A 173 8.31 2.70 13.78
CA LEU A 173 7.04 3.06 14.42
C LEU A 173 6.38 1.87 15.15
N ARG A 174 6.63 0.64 14.70
CA ARG A 174 6.02 -0.57 15.24
C ARG A 174 6.96 -1.42 16.10
N ASP A 175 8.20 -0.95 16.31
CA ASP A 175 9.26 -1.73 16.96
C ASP A 175 9.38 -3.15 16.38
N ALA A 176 9.36 -3.23 15.04
CA ALA A 176 9.26 -4.47 14.29
C ALA A 176 10.53 -4.75 13.48
N PRO A 177 10.93 -6.02 13.31
CA PRO A 177 12.01 -6.37 12.40
C PRO A 177 11.62 -6.10 10.94
N LEU A 178 12.61 -5.72 10.13
CA LEU A 178 12.47 -5.48 8.70
C LEU A 178 13.16 -6.59 7.91
N VAL A 179 12.43 -7.28 7.04
CA VAL A 179 12.99 -8.22 6.06
C VAL A 179 13.05 -7.54 4.71
N ALA A 180 14.25 -7.22 4.24
CA ALA A 180 14.47 -6.65 2.92
C ALA A 180 14.67 -7.80 1.91
N LEU A 181 13.65 -8.07 1.11
CA LEU A 181 13.60 -9.16 0.15
C LEU A 181 13.94 -8.66 -1.26
N HIS A 182 15.04 -9.15 -1.80
CA HIS A 182 15.38 -8.98 -3.21
C HIS A 182 15.31 -10.33 -3.93
N THR A 183 14.76 -10.33 -5.14
CA THR A 183 14.65 -11.55 -5.95
C THR A 183 15.30 -11.34 -7.30
N TRP A 184 15.99 -12.35 -7.79
CA TRP A 184 16.65 -12.31 -9.08
C TRP A 184 16.42 -13.61 -9.86
N THR A 185 16.53 -13.50 -11.18
CA THR A 185 16.51 -14.65 -12.10
C THR A 185 17.66 -14.53 -13.08
N THR A 186 18.16 -15.67 -13.56
CA THR A 186 19.23 -15.71 -14.58
C THR A 186 18.85 -15.08 -15.92
N TRP A 187 17.56 -14.89 -16.19
CA TRP A 187 17.06 -14.30 -17.45
C TRP A 187 17.26 -12.78 -17.53
N ASN A 188 17.37 -12.10 -16.38
CA ASN A 188 17.49 -10.64 -16.30
C ASN A 188 18.89 -10.18 -15.89
N ALA A 189 19.83 -11.11 -15.70
CA ALA A 189 21.19 -10.80 -15.30
C ALA A 189 22.02 -10.32 -16.50
N PRO A 190 22.80 -9.22 -16.36
CA PRO A 190 23.77 -8.83 -17.37
C PRO A 190 24.73 -9.99 -17.64
N MET A 191 25.01 -10.28 -18.91
CA MET A 191 25.98 -11.30 -19.28
C MET A 191 27.33 -10.60 -19.54
N PRO A 192 28.31 -10.69 -18.62
CA PRO A 192 29.61 -10.06 -18.82
C PRO A 192 30.32 -10.71 -20.01
N ALA A 193 31.10 -9.91 -20.74
CA ALA A 193 31.99 -10.46 -21.77
C ALA A 193 32.98 -11.42 -21.11
N PRO A 194 33.22 -12.61 -21.69
CA PRO A 194 34.14 -13.56 -21.12
C PRO A 194 35.55 -12.97 -21.09
N GLN A 195 36.28 -13.20 -19.99
CA GLN A 195 37.67 -12.75 -19.84
C GLN A 195 38.60 -13.45 -20.85
N ASP A 196 38.19 -14.63 -21.31
CA ASP A 196 38.81 -15.40 -22.39
C ASP A 196 37.82 -15.54 -23.56
N PRO A 197 38.13 -15.05 -24.77
CA PRO A 197 37.27 -15.18 -25.96
C PRO A 197 36.93 -16.63 -26.35
N SER A 198 37.68 -17.63 -25.85
CA SER A 198 37.44 -19.05 -26.10
C SER A 198 36.43 -19.69 -25.14
N MET A 199 36.04 -18.97 -24.07
CA MET A 199 35.06 -19.44 -23.10
C MET A 199 33.63 -19.05 -23.51
N PRO A 200 32.62 -19.89 -23.21
CA PRO A 200 31.23 -19.51 -23.43
C PRO A 200 30.86 -18.31 -22.55
N TYR A 201 29.94 -17.48 -23.04
CA TYR A 201 29.31 -16.44 -22.25
C TYR A 201 28.54 -17.08 -21.09
N ALA A 202 29.15 -17.06 -19.91
CA ALA A 202 28.58 -17.60 -18.70
C ALA A 202 29.02 -16.74 -17.52
N ASN A 203 28.10 -16.52 -16.58
CA ASN A 203 28.48 -15.93 -15.30
C ASN A 203 29.27 -16.97 -14.49
N PRO A 204 30.37 -16.56 -13.81
CA PRO A 204 31.04 -17.44 -12.86
C PRO A 204 30.03 -17.95 -11.81
N PRO A 205 30.16 -19.20 -11.34
CA PRO A 205 29.33 -19.69 -10.24
C PRO A 205 29.40 -18.73 -9.04
N GLY A 206 28.25 -18.29 -8.52
CA GLY A 206 28.16 -17.40 -7.36
C GLY A 206 28.25 -15.89 -7.65
N ALA A 207 28.88 -15.47 -8.74
CA ALA A 207 29.09 -14.04 -9.04
C ALA A 207 27.79 -13.23 -9.20
N LEU A 208 26.72 -13.88 -9.70
CA LEU A 208 25.40 -13.24 -9.75
C LEU A 208 24.81 -13.04 -8.37
N ALA A 209 24.88 -14.04 -7.48
CA ALA A 209 24.35 -13.92 -6.13
C ALA A 209 25.05 -12.79 -5.35
N GLU A 210 26.38 -12.73 -5.41
CA GLU A 210 27.17 -11.65 -4.77
C GLU A 210 26.81 -10.26 -5.33
N GLY A 211 26.58 -10.16 -6.65
CA GLY A 211 26.16 -8.92 -7.29
C GLY A 211 24.81 -8.43 -6.79
N GLU A 212 23.84 -9.33 -6.62
CA GLU A 212 22.49 -9.02 -6.16
C GLU A 212 22.43 -8.74 -4.65
N GLU A 213 23.26 -9.43 -3.85
CA GLU A 213 23.47 -9.11 -2.42
C GLU A 213 24.07 -7.72 -2.23
N ARG A 214 25.02 -7.34 -3.07
CA ARG A 214 25.59 -5.99 -3.08
C ARG A 214 24.55 -4.95 -3.48
N LEU A 215 23.73 -5.21 -4.50
CA LEU A 215 22.63 -4.32 -4.90
C LEU A 215 21.65 -4.09 -3.75
N LEU A 216 21.25 -5.16 -3.05
CA LEU A 216 20.39 -5.05 -1.87
C LEU A 216 21.06 -4.19 -0.79
N SER A 217 22.34 -4.44 -0.50
CA SER A 217 23.08 -3.70 0.51
C SER A 217 23.24 -2.22 0.16
N GLU A 218 23.52 -1.90 -1.10
CA GLU A 218 23.61 -0.53 -1.62
C GLU A 218 22.26 0.20 -1.52
N ALA A 219 21.14 -0.47 -1.83
CA ALA A 219 19.80 0.12 -1.75
C ALA A 219 19.38 0.48 -0.30
N LEU A 220 19.91 -0.25 0.68
CA LEU A 220 19.63 -0.05 2.12
C LEU A 220 20.69 0.82 2.81
N ALA A 221 21.77 1.18 2.11
CA ALA A 221 22.89 1.92 2.68
C ALA A 221 22.42 3.22 3.37
N GLY A 222 23.02 3.54 4.51
CA GLY A 222 22.68 4.70 5.33
C GLY A 222 21.34 4.65 6.07
N HIS A 223 20.46 3.67 5.81
CA HIS A 223 19.17 3.58 6.53
C HIS A 223 19.34 2.92 7.90
N GLN A 224 20.17 1.88 8.00
CA GLN A 224 20.49 1.25 9.29
C GLN A 224 21.14 2.25 10.26
N GLU A 225 21.98 3.15 9.78
CA GLU A 225 22.60 4.22 10.59
C GLU A 225 21.56 5.23 11.09
N ARG A 226 20.57 5.59 10.24
CA ARG A 226 19.46 6.47 10.62
C ARG A 226 18.43 5.81 11.53
N HIS A 227 18.35 4.48 11.49
CA HIS A 227 17.38 3.67 12.23
C HIS A 227 18.07 2.51 12.97
N PRO A 228 18.96 2.80 13.94
CA PRO A 228 19.77 1.76 14.60
C PRO A 228 18.94 0.77 15.44
N GLY A 229 17.71 1.15 15.80
CA GLY A 229 16.77 0.30 16.54
C GLY A 229 16.00 -0.69 15.67
N VAL A 230 16.14 -0.67 14.33
CA VAL A 230 15.42 -1.57 13.43
C VAL A 230 16.30 -2.76 13.06
N PRO A 231 16.01 -3.99 13.53
CA PRO A 231 16.71 -5.18 13.08
C PRO A 231 16.37 -5.44 11.61
N VAL A 232 17.39 -5.52 10.74
CA VAL A 232 17.19 -5.77 9.31
C VAL A 232 17.78 -7.12 8.91
N GLU A 233 16.93 -7.98 8.32
CA GLU A 233 17.35 -9.20 7.63
C GLU A 233 17.44 -8.93 6.13
N HIS A 234 18.62 -9.18 5.53
CA HIS A 234 18.82 -9.11 4.09
C HIS A 234 18.54 -10.48 3.49
N LYS A 235 17.57 -10.57 2.57
CA LYS A 235 17.18 -11.84 1.96
C LYS A 235 17.19 -11.75 0.44
N VAL A 236 18.18 -12.41 -0.17
CA VAL A 236 18.29 -12.53 -1.63
C VAL A 236 17.82 -13.91 -2.06
N VAL A 237 16.83 -13.97 -2.96
CA VAL A 237 16.21 -15.22 -3.40
C VAL A 237 16.33 -15.37 -4.91
N HIS A 238 16.88 -16.50 -5.36
CA HIS A 238 16.82 -16.88 -6.76
C HIS A 238 15.43 -17.47 -7.09
N GLY A 239 14.63 -16.75 -7.86
CA GLY A 239 13.27 -17.17 -8.18
C GLY A 239 12.38 -16.05 -8.69
N GLY A 240 11.11 -16.39 -8.96
CA GLY A 240 10.10 -15.42 -9.38
C GLY A 240 9.79 -14.40 -8.28
N THR A 241 9.83 -13.12 -8.64
CA THR A 241 9.61 -12.00 -7.72
C THR A 241 8.23 -12.03 -7.09
N ARG A 242 7.19 -12.29 -7.90
CA ARG A 242 5.80 -12.27 -7.43
C ARG A 242 5.55 -13.39 -6.42
N GLU A 243 5.99 -14.59 -6.79
CA GLU A 243 5.79 -15.81 -6.02
C GLU A 243 6.50 -15.71 -4.66
N SER A 244 7.74 -15.22 -4.66
CA SER A 244 8.53 -15.05 -3.42
C SER A 244 7.94 -13.99 -2.49
N LEU A 245 7.49 -12.85 -3.01
CA LEU A 245 6.88 -11.79 -2.18
C LEU A 245 5.50 -12.20 -1.66
N ILE A 246 4.68 -12.89 -2.46
CA ILE A 246 3.39 -13.43 -2.00
C ILE A 246 3.61 -14.44 -0.87
N GLU A 247 4.60 -15.32 -0.99
CA GLU A 247 4.90 -16.27 0.07
C GLU A 247 5.41 -15.57 1.34
N ALA A 248 6.32 -14.60 1.20
CA ALA A 248 6.80 -13.80 2.34
C ALA A 248 5.67 -13.02 3.05
N SER A 249 4.63 -12.63 2.32
CA SER A 249 3.46 -11.94 2.91
C SER A 249 2.67 -12.79 3.90
N ARG A 250 2.87 -14.12 3.94
CA ARG A 250 2.16 -15.02 4.85
C ARG A 250 2.54 -14.82 6.31
N SER A 251 3.77 -14.42 6.61
CA SER A 251 4.23 -14.19 7.99
C SER A 251 4.38 -12.71 8.31
N ALA A 252 4.20 -11.83 7.32
CA ALA A 252 4.41 -10.40 7.48
C ALA A 252 3.21 -9.72 8.19
N GLN A 253 3.52 -8.71 8.99
CA GLN A 253 2.49 -7.79 9.49
C GLN A 253 2.14 -6.72 8.43
N LEU A 254 3.10 -6.37 7.57
CA LEU A 254 2.96 -5.42 6.47
C LEU A 254 3.92 -5.77 5.33
N MET A 255 3.42 -5.75 4.10
CA MET A 255 4.23 -5.80 2.88
C MET A 255 4.39 -4.38 2.31
N VAL A 256 5.62 -3.95 2.07
CA VAL A 256 5.94 -2.65 1.47
C VAL A 256 6.59 -2.87 0.11
N VAL A 257 6.06 -2.20 -0.92
CA VAL A 257 6.63 -2.23 -2.27
C VAL A 257 6.53 -0.88 -2.95
N GLY A 258 7.44 -0.62 -3.89
CA GLY A 258 7.29 0.47 -4.84
C GLY A 258 6.05 0.28 -5.73
N ALA A 259 5.47 1.36 -6.25
CA ALA A 259 4.42 1.28 -7.26
C ALA A 259 4.96 0.84 -8.63
N ARG A 260 6.25 1.07 -8.90
CA ARG A 260 6.97 0.61 -10.09
C ARG A 260 8.30 0.04 -9.67
N GLY A 261 8.87 -0.79 -10.55
CA GLY A 261 10.23 -1.29 -10.38
C GLY A 261 11.08 -1.16 -11.65
N ARG A 262 12.21 -1.89 -11.68
CA ARG A 262 13.19 -1.87 -12.80
C ARG A 262 12.61 -2.27 -14.17
N GLY A 263 11.59 -3.12 -14.19
CA GLY A 263 10.99 -3.66 -15.41
C GLY A 263 9.58 -3.14 -15.64
N GLY A 264 9.31 -2.62 -16.85
CA GLY A 264 7.98 -2.16 -17.25
C GLY A 264 8.02 -1.26 -18.49
N PHE A 265 6.92 -1.18 -19.21
CA PHE A 265 6.76 -0.24 -20.31
C PHE A 265 6.69 1.19 -19.75
N ALA A 266 7.37 2.15 -20.40
CA ALA A 266 7.49 3.55 -19.98
C ALA A 266 6.16 4.35 -19.89
N GLY A 267 5.00 3.70 -20.02
CA GLY A 267 3.67 4.31 -19.86
C GLY A 267 2.80 3.66 -18.78
N LEU A 268 3.24 2.59 -18.11
CA LEU A 268 2.45 1.95 -17.06
C LEU A 268 2.63 2.67 -15.72
N VAL A 269 1.51 2.89 -15.03
CA VAL A 269 1.50 3.69 -13.79
C VAL A 269 1.69 2.81 -12.54
N LEU A 270 1.42 1.50 -12.64
CA LEU A 270 1.61 0.47 -11.62
C LEU A 270 2.33 -0.75 -12.21
N GLY A 271 3.27 -1.32 -11.47
CA GLY A 271 4.04 -2.50 -11.86
C GLY A 271 3.30 -3.82 -11.62
N SER A 272 3.68 -4.87 -12.37
CA SER A 272 3.07 -6.19 -12.29
C SER A 272 3.24 -6.87 -10.92
N VAL A 273 4.34 -6.59 -10.22
CA VAL A 273 4.60 -7.09 -8.85
C VAL A 273 3.65 -6.46 -7.85
N SER A 274 3.54 -5.13 -7.83
CA SER A 274 2.64 -4.41 -6.92
C SER A 274 1.19 -4.80 -7.19
N GLN A 275 0.79 -4.94 -8.45
CA GLN A 275 -0.54 -5.43 -8.81
C GLN A 275 -0.78 -6.85 -8.28
N ALA A 276 0.15 -7.79 -8.50
CA ALA A 276 0.02 -9.16 -8.00
C ALA A 276 -0.10 -9.21 -6.46
N LEU A 277 0.67 -8.38 -5.75
CA LEU A 277 0.60 -8.31 -4.29
C LEU A 277 -0.73 -7.76 -3.79
N LEU A 278 -1.25 -6.70 -4.42
CA LEU A 278 -2.60 -6.21 -4.08
C LEU A 278 -3.63 -7.34 -4.17
N HIS A 279 -3.54 -8.19 -5.20
CA HIS A 279 -4.48 -9.29 -5.41
C HIS A 279 -4.28 -10.49 -4.49
N HIS A 280 -3.03 -10.88 -4.22
CA HIS A 280 -2.71 -12.20 -3.70
C HIS A 280 -1.96 -12.19 -2.37
N ALA A 281 -1.51 -11.04 -1.87
CA ALA A 281 -0.86 -10.98 -0.57
C ALA A 281 -1.80 -11.41 0.56
N HIS A 282 -1.19 -12.00 1.57
CA HIS A 282 -1.83 -12.53 2.77
C HIS A 282 -1.83 -11.54 3.94
N CYS A 283 -1.12 -10.42 3.81
CA CYS A 283 -1.06 -9.32 4.78
C CYS A 283 -1.49 -7.99 4.13
N PRO A 284 -1.69 -6.91 4.90
CA PRO A 284 -1.80 -5.55 4.37
C PRO A 284 -0.63 -5.19 3.45
N VAL A 285 -0.91 -4.39 2.41
CA VAL A 285 0.10 -3.97 1.43
C VAL A 285 0.17 -2.45 1.36
N ALA A 286 1.35 -1.89 1.64
CA ALA A 286 1.67 -0.50 1.38
C ALA A 286 2.35 -0.37 0.02
N VAL A 287 1.72 0.38 -0.88
CA VAL A 287 2.30 0.76 -2.17
C VAL A 287 2.83 2.18 -2.07
N VAL A 288 4.12 2.35 -2.30
CA VAL A 288 4.82 3.63 -2.17
C VAL A 288 5.27 4.12 -3.54
N ARG A 289 4.91 5.36 -3.86
CA ARG A 289 5.29 5.98 -5.13
C ARG A 289 6.52 6.85 -4.99
N GLY A 290 7.57 6.50 -5.72
CA GLY A 290 8.73 7.36 -5.99
C GLY A 290 8.33 8.70 -6.62
N ALA A 291 9.15 9.74 -6.46
CA ALA A 291 8.96 10.96 -7.23
C ALA A 291 9.17 10.62 -8.72
N VAL A 292 8.26 11.05 -9.59
CA VAL A 292 8.48 10.97 -11.03
C VAL A 292 9.44 12.10 -11.39
N GLU A 293 10.66 11.77 -11.82
CA GLU A 293 11.50 12.72 -12.52
C GLU A 293 10.74 13.17 -13.77
N ARG A 294 10.28 14.42 -13.76
CA ARG A 294 9.76 15.05 -14.97
C ARG A 294 10.99 15.49 -15.76
N HIS A 295 11.33 14.75 -16.81
CA HIS A 295 12.19 15.25 -17.89
C HIS A 295 11.45 16.33 -18.68
#